data_AF-A0A2N5IRQ8-F1
#
_entry.id   AF-A0A2N5IRQ8-F1
#
_cell.length_a   1.000
_cell.length_b   1.000
_cell.length_c   1.000
_cell.angle_alpha   90.00
_cell.angle_beta   90.00
_cell.angle_gamma   90.00
#
_symmetry.space_group_name_H-M   'P 1'
#
loop_
_entity.id
_entity.type
_entity.pdbx_description
1 polymer ?
#
loop_
_entity_poly.entity_id
_entity_poly.type
_entity_poly.pdbx_seq_one_letter_code
_entity_poly.pdbx_strand_id
1 'polypeptide(L)'
;MSNASTGFVLSDWQGDWESFEHYIDTEDETIRSTWDEAERAVLANPQMAPMAANGIRKFWAMACSTTSPENIIHIGYWTVGEPENADADVRITWYAEDNTNLDAYDYRIDHVIEHGLEGSPTYVFVTDDPHAEDSPFRWLLAIAPLPSRAAFAEGGLLSHLHFQYANDLHTLINTDDSGAETLRNPRWYATMCADEGTVEDRCRIIRALHHLD
;
A
#
# COMPACT_ATOMS: atom_id res chain seq x y z
N MET A 1 -15.75 5.00 -18.63
CA MET A 1 -15.80 3.58 -19.06
C MET A 1 -16.42 2.80 -17.91
N SER A 2 -17.22 1.76 -18.12
CA SER A 2 -17.85 1.06 -16.99
C SER A 2 -16.81 0.28 -16.17
N ASN A 3 -16.85 0.39 -14.83
CA ASN A 3 -15.99 -0.33 -13.87
C ASN A 3 -15.85 -1.85 -14.09
N ALA A 4 -16.75 -2.47 -14.86
CA ALA A 4 -16.65 -3.88 -15.23
C ALA A 4 -15.42 -4.24 -16.08
N SER A 5 -14.76 -3.30 -16.77
CA SER A 5 -13.60 -3.61 -17.63
C SER A 5 -12.25 -3.58 -16.91
N THR A 6 -12.18 -3.01 -15.71
CA THR A 6 -10.94 -2.89 -14.92
C THR A 6 -10.81 -3.96 -13.84
N GLY A 7 -11.89 -4.71 -13.54
CA GLY A 7 -11.89 -5.69 -12.45
C GLY A 7 -11.87 -5.06 -11.06
N PHE A 8 -12.07 -3.74 -10.96
CA PHE A 8 -12.08 -3.02 -9.69
C PHE A 8 -13.36 -3.33 -8.90
N VAL A 9 -13.19 -3.68 -7.63
CA VAL A 9 -14.29 -4.03 -6.72
C VAL A 9 -14.18 -3.16 -5.46
N LEU A 10 -14.94 -2.06 -5.42
CA LEU A 10 -14.83 -1.06 -4.36
C LEU A 10 -14.98 -1.66 -2.94
N SER A 11 -15.81 -2.68 -2.75
CA SER A 11 -16.00 -3.32 -1.43
C SER A 11 -14.75 -3.97 -0.85
N ASP A 12 -13.77 -4.31 -1.68
CA ASP A 12 -12.48 -4.83 -1.21
C ASP A 12 -11.56 -3.71 -0.68
N TRP A 13 -11.83 -2.47 -1.07
CA TRP A 13 -11.07 -1.29 -0.65
C TRP A 13 -11.74 -0.53 0.50
N GLN A 14 -13.07 -0.61 0.63
CA GLN A 14 -13.83 0.17 1.63
C GLN A 14 -13.39 -0.11 3.07
N GLY A 15 -13.40 0.96 3.88
CA GLY A 15 -13.10 0.93 5.31
C GLY A 15 -11.79 1.65 5.66
N ASP A 16 -11.38 1.46 6.90
CA ASP A 16 -10.19 2.09 7.48
C ASP A 16 -8.95 1.21 7.31
N TRP A 17 -7.83 1.85 6.98
CA TRP A 17 -6.55 1.21 6.75
C TRP A 17 -5.47 1.90 7.59
N GLU A 18 -4.51 1.12 8.07
CA GLU A 18 -3.35 1.58 8.83
C GLU A 18 -2.05 1.28 8.06
N SER A 19 -1.04 2.11 8.26
CA SER A 19 0.27 1.95 7.64
C SER A 19 1.01 0.73 8.19
N PHE A 20 1.67 -0.04 7.31
CA PHE A 20 2.58 -1.10 7.74
C PHE A 20 3.78 -0.56 8.54
N GLU A 21 4.09 0.75 8.46
CA GLU A 21 5.08 1.39 9.34
C GLU A 21 4.72 1.22 10.82
N HIS A 22 3.43 1.12 11.18
CA HIS A 22 3.01 0.82 12.56
C HIS A 22 3.50 -0.55 13.04
N TYR A 23 3.63 -1.52 12.14
CA TYR A 23 4.09 -2.86 12.51
C TYR A 23 5.60 -2.89 12.68
N ILE A 24 6.29 -1.95 12.03
CA ILE A 24 7.74 -1.80 12.04
C ILE A 24 8.20 -0.98 13.25
N ASP A 25 7.51 0.09 13.59
CA ASP A 25 7.95 1.07 14.60
C ASP A 25 7.30 0.87 15.98
N THR A 26 6.44 -0.14 16.12
CA THR A 26 5.75 -0.43 17.38
C THR A 26 6.69 -0.81 18.53
N GLU A 27 6.26 -0.42 19.72
CA GLU A 27 6.82 -0.85 21.01
C GLU A 27 6.10 -2.06 21.61
N ASP A 28 5.06 -2.59 20.95
CA ASP A 28 4.36 -3.79 21.40
C ASP A 28 5.32 -5.01 21.43
N GLU A 29 5.45 -5.61 22.60
CA GLU A 29 6.39 -6.72 22.83
C GLU A 29 6.09 -7.95 21.96
N THR A 30 4.82 -8.21 21.65
CA THR A 30 4.38 -9.37 20.85
C THR A 30 4.80 -9.19 19.40
N ILE A 31 4.58 -8.00 18.84
CA ILE A 31 4.99 -7.69 17.47
C ILE A 31 6.52 -7.68 17.36
N ARG A 32 7.21 -7.09 18.35
CA ARG A 32 8.68 -7.10 18.41
C ARG A 32 9.25 -8.52 18.47
N SER A 33 8.68 -9.40 19.30
CA SER A 33 9.08 -10.81 19.36
C SER A 33 8.87 -11.53 18.04
N THR A 34 7.78 -11.23 17.33
CA THR A 34 7.48 -11.83 16.03
C THR A 34 8.50 -11.41 14.97
N TRP A 35 8.94 -10.15 14.98
CA TRP A 35 10.05 -9.71 14.13
C TRP A 35 11.37 -10.41 14.47
N ASP A 36 11.69 -10.61 15.75
CA ASP A 36 12.91 -11.31 16.15
C ASP A 36 12.89 -12.78 15.71
N GLU A 37 11.72 -13.44 15.74
CA GLU A 37 11.51 -14.77 15.20
C GLU A 37 11.71 -14.81 13.68
N ALA A 38 11.12 -13.86 12.97
CA ALA A 38 11.28 -13.74 11.54
C ALA A 38 12.73 -13.49 11.14
N GLU A 39 13.46 -12.65 11.87
CA GLU A 39 14.86 -12.36 11.60
C GLU A 39 15.73 -13.61 11.73
N ARG A 40 15.52 -14.39 12.81
CA ARG A 40 16.21 -15.68 12.99
C ARG A 40 15.93 -16.65 11.85
N ALA A 41 14.67 -16.74 11.41
CA ALA A 41 14.29 -17.65 10.32
C ALA A 41 14.88 -17.23 8.97
N VAL A 42 14.87 -15.93 8.65
CA VAL A 42 15.46 -15.38 7.43
C VAL A 42 16.97 -15.59 7.41
N LEU A 43 17.67 -15.33 8.52
CA LEU A 43 19.11 -15.56 8.64
C LEU A 43 19.50 -17.04 8.52
N ALA A 44 18.61 -17.95 8.94
CA ALA A 44 18.81 -19.39 8.80
C ALA A 44 18.63 -19.89 7.36
N ASN A 45 17.96 -19.12 6.49
CA ASN A 45 17.78 -19.47 5.07
C ASN A 45 18.85 -18.77 4.20
N PRO A 46 19.81 -19.51 3.61
CA PRO A 46 20.88 -18.92 2.79
C PRO A 46 20.39 -18.09 1.59
N GLN A 47 19.19 -18.37 1.08
CA GLN A 47 18.61 -17.61 -0.05
C GLN A 47 18.06 -16.25 0.40
N MET A 48 17.55 -16.15 1.63
CA MET A 48 16.94 -14.92 2.16
C MET A 48 17.88 -14.13 3.08
N ALA A 49 18.95 -14.76 3.57
CA ALA A 49 19.95 -14.13 4.43
C ALA A 49 20.50 -12.77 3.91
N PRO A 50 20.68 -12.53 2.58
CA PRO A 50 21.07 -11.21 2.10
C PRO A 50 20.08 -10.09 2.44
N MET A 51 18.76 -10.37 2.54
CA MET A 51 17.75 -9.39 2.94
C MET A 51 17.91 -9.00 4.42
N ALA A 52 18.29 -9.95 5.27
CA ALA A 52 18.52 -9.74 6.69
C ALA A 52 19.92 -9.18 7.02
N ALA A 53 20.80 -8.98 6.04
CA ALA A 53 22.19 -8.61 6.29
C ALA A 53 22.36 -7.31 7.11
N ASN A 54 21.38 -6.41 7.03
CA ASN A 54 21.32 -5.16 7.80
C ASN A 54 20.07 -5.06 8.70
N GLY A 55 19.42 -6.20 8.94
CA GLY A 55 18.19 -6.33 9.72
C GLY A 55 16.93 -6.31 8.84
N ILE A 56 16.04 -7.29 9.05
CA ILE A 56 14.83 -7.42 8.20
C ILE A 56 13.83 -6.27 8.43
N ARG A 57 13.68 -5.79 9.67
CA ARG A 57 12.84 -4.62 9.97
C ARG A 57 13.33 -3.39 9.22
N LYS A 58 14.65 -3.20 9.14
CA LYS A 58 15.24 -2.07 8.41
C LYS A 58 15.02 -2.20 6.89
N PHE A 59 15.08 -3.41 6.35
CA PHE A 59 14.74 -3.66 4.95
C PHE A 59 13.30 -3.22 4.65
N TRP A 60 12.34 -3.69 5.44
CA TRP A 60 10.93 -3.35 5.26
C TRP A 60 10.60 -1.89 5.56
N ALA A 61 11.27 -1.27 6.53
CA ALA A 61 11.16 0.16 6.81
C ALA A 61 11.49 1.03 5.59
N MET A 62 12.48 0.64 4.79
CA MET A 62 12.81 1.38 3.57
C MET A 62 11.85 1.09 2.42
N ALA A 63 11.43 -0.17 2.28
CA ALA A 63 10.61 -0.59 1.14
C ALA A 63 9.16 -0.12 1.26
N CYS A 64 8.61 -0.18 2.47
CA CYS A 64 7.21 0.15 2.79
C CYS A 64 7.02 1.59 3.29
N SER A 65 8.05 2.44 3.27
CA SER A 65 7.89 3.79 3.81
C SER A 65 6.83 4.57 3.06
N THR A 66 5.97 5.27 3.81
CA THR A 66 4.93 6.09 3.22
C THR A 66 5.43 7.46 2.80
N THR A 67 6.64 7.86 3.20
CA THR A 67 7.22 9.15 2.82
C THR A 67 7.85 9.12 1.42
N SER A 68 7.91 10.29 0.79
CA SER A 68 8.55 10.51 -0.50
C SER A 68 9.27 11.86 -0.50
N PRO A 69 10.11 12.17 -1.50
CA PRO A 69 10.68 13.51 -1.64
C PRO A 69 9.62 14.63 -1.72
N GLU A 70 8.42 14.33 -2.22
CA GLU A 70 7.31 15.26 -2.37
C GLU A 70 6.41 15.34 -1.10
N ASN A 71 6.39 14.28 -0.29
CA ASN A 71 5.67 14.24 0.97
C ASN A 71 6.52 13.61 2.08
N ILE A 72 7.09 14.46 2.93
CA ILE A 72 7.91 14.03 4.08
C ILE A 72 7.08 13.65 5.32
N ILE A 73 5.75 13.78 5.24
CA ILE A 73 4.85 13.44 6.34
C ILE A 73 4.47 11.96 6.19
N HIS A 74 4.72 11.17 7.23
CA HIS A 74 4.26 9.78 7.27
C HIS A 74 2.74 9.71 7.20
N ILE A 75 2.24 8.86 6.30
CA ILE A 75 0.82 8.57 6.15
C ILE A 75 0.52 7.44 7.12
N GLY A 76 -0.22 7.73 8.18
CA GLY A 76 -0.58 6.75 9.20
C GLY A 76 -1.80 5.93 8.82
N TYR A 77 -2.78 6.57 8.17
CA TYR A 77 -4.08 5.93 7.92
C TYR A 77 -4.72 6.38 6.61
N TRP A 78 -5.58 5.52 6.07
CA TRP A 78 -6.58 5.88 5.06
C TRP A 78 -7.99 5.56 5.56
N THR A 79 -8.96 6.35 5.12
CA THR A 79 -10.36 5.91 5.06
C THR A 79 -10.78 5.89 3.60
N VAL A 80 -11.26 4.73 3.14
CA VAL A 80 -11.68 4.51 1.75
C VAL A 80 -13.19 4.29 1.69
N GLY A 81 -13.86 4.97 0.75
CA GLY A 81 -15.31 4.95 0.65
C GLY A 81 -15.84 5.22 -0.75
N GLU A 82 -17.17 5.29 -0.84
CA GLU A 82 -17.88 5.74 -2.04
C GLU A 82 -17.49 7.18 -2.39
N PRO A 83 -17.28 7.49 -3.67
CA PRO A 83 -17.00 8.84 -4.11
C PRO A 83 -18.20 9.77 -3.94
N GLU A 84 -17.93 11.06 -3.72
CA GLU A 84 -18.95 12.11 -3.75
C GLU A 84 -19.30 12.52 -5.20
N ASN A 85 -18.31 12.43 -6.10
CA ASN A 85 -18.41 12.64 -7.53
C ASN A 85 -18.85 11.35 -8.25
N ALA A 86 -19.93 11.44 -9.03
CA ALA A 86 -20.49 10.31 -9.77
C ALA A 86 -19.59 9.78 -10.91
N ASP A 87 -18.60 10.57 -11.35
CA ASP A 87 -17.64 10.18 -12.40
C ASP A 87 -16.36 9.55 -11.83
N ALA A 88 -16.22 9.48 -10.50
CA ALA A 88 -15.11 8.82 -9.82
C ALA A 88 -15.46 7.38 -9.41
N ASP A 89 -14.43 6.59 -9.11
CA ASP A 89 -14.53 5.17 -8.77
C ASP A 89 -14.35 4.91 -7.27
N VAL A 90 -13.60 5.75 -6.56
CA VAL A 90 -13.29 5.60 -5.14
C VAL A 90 -12.95 6.94 -4.49
N ARG A 91 -13.30 7.12 -3.22
CA ARG A 91 -12.78 8.21 -2.39
C ARG A 91 -11.73 7.69 -1.42
N ILE A 92 -10.62 8.41 -1.30
CA ILE A 92 -9.60 8.12 -0.29
C ILE A 92 -9.35 9.39 0.52
N THR A 93 -9.47 9.27 1.84
CA THR A 93 -9.03 10.29 2.79
C THR A 93 -7.72 9.86 3.42
N TRP A 94 -6.73 10.75 3.38
CA TRP A 94 -5.36 10.53 3.81
C TRP A 94 -5.15 11.14 5.19
N TYR A 95 -4.51 10.42 6.10
CA TYR A 95 -4.22 10.89 7.45
C TYR A 95 -2.76 10.70 7.81
N ALA A 96 -2.21 11.63 8.57
CA ALA A 96 -0.91 11.48 9.21
C ALA A 96 -0.99 10.54 10.42
N GLU A 97 0.17 10.17 10.95
CA GLU A 97 0.34 9.36 12.17
C GLU A 97 -0.48 9.83 13.38
N ASP A 98 -0.63 11.15 13.54
CA ASP A 98 -1.39 11.73 14.65
C ASP A 98 -2.90 11.89 14.34
N ASN A 99 -3.39 11.21 13.29
CA ASN A 99 -4.74 11.33 12.74
C ASN A 99 -5.09 12.71 12.18
N THR A 100 -4.11 13.59 11.93
CA THR A 100 -4.34 14.82 11.19
C THR A 100 -4.77 14.47 9.76
N ASN A 101 -5.91 14.99 9.32
CA ASN A 101 -6.35 14.90 7.94
C ASN A 101 -5.34 15.64 7.04
N LEU A 102 -4.75 14.91 6.09
CA LEU A 102 -3.82 15.45 5.10
C LEU A 102 -4.58 15.97 3.88
N ASP A 103 -5.49 15.14 3.34
CA ASP A 103 -6.42 15.54 2.29
C ASP A 103 -7.50 14.47 2.04
N ALA A 104 -8.49 14.77 1.20
CA ALA A 104 -9.45 13.79 0.69
C ALA A 104 -9.74 14.03 -0.79
N TYR A 105 -9.66 12.97 -1.60
CA TYR A 105 -9.90 13.07 -3.03
C TYR A 105 -10.79 11.92 -3.53
N ASP A 106 -11.65 12.26 -4.49
CA ASP A 106 -12.32 11.29 -5.33
C ASP A 106 -11.42 10.98 -6.53
N TYR A 107 -11.13 9.70 -6.75
CA TYR A 107 -10.26 9.20 -7.80
C TYR A 107 -11.06 8.45 -8.85
N ARG A 108 -10.73 8.69 -10.12
CA ARG A 108 -11.06 7.79 -11.21
C ARG A 108 -9.87 6.88 -11.52
N ILE A 109 -10.15 5.68 -12.00
CA ILE A 109 -9.16 4.80 -12.59
C ILE A 109 -8.89 5.30 -14.00
N ASP A 110 -7.66 5.77 -14.23
CA ASP A 110 -7.20 6.18 -15.55
C ASP A 110 -6.98 4.96 -16.45
N HIS A 111 -6.19 4.00 -15.97
CA HIS A 111 -5.92 2.72 -16.63
C HIS A 111 -5.30 1.70 -15.66
N VAL A 112 -4.93 0.52 -16.17
CA VAL A 112 -4.24 -0.55 -15.42
C VAL A 112 -2.93 -0.88 -16.10
N ILE A 113 -1.84 -0.94 -15.33
CA ILE A 113 -0.56 -1.47 -15.77
C ILE A 113 -0.54 -2.96 -15.45
N GLU A 114 -0.48 -3.81 -16.48
CA GLU A 114 -0.58 -5.28 -16.34
C GLU A 114 0.52 -5.90 -15.46
N HIS A 115 1.72 -5.30 -15.48
CA HIS A 115 2.90 -5.77 -14.74
C HIS A 115 3.54 -4.63 -13.94
N GLY A 116 2.80 -4.09 -12.98
CA GLY A 116 3.21 -2.98 -12.13
C GLY A 116 3.90 -3.44 -10.83
N LEU A 117 3.34 -3.03 -9.69
CA LEU A 117 3.86 -3.31 -8.36
C LEU A 117 3.89 -4.83 -8.15
N GLU A 118 5.07 -5.34 -7.75
CA GLU A 118 5.33 -6.78 -7.61
C GLU A 118 5.05 -7.63 -8.86
N GLY A 119 4.98 -7.01 -10.04
CA GLY A 119 4.59 -7.67 -11.29
C GLY A 119 3.08 -7.93 -11.43
N SER A 120 2.27 -7.42 -10.51
CA SER A 120 0.81 -7.55 -10.49
C SER A 120 0.12 -6.43 -11.28
N PRO A 121 -1.14 -6.65 -11.73
CA PRO A 121 -1.99 -5.58 -12.24
C PRO A 121 -2.09 -4.44 -11.22
N THR A 122 -1.71 -3.24 -11.65
CA THR A 122 -1.66 -2.04 -10.81
C THR A 122 -2.59 -0.99 -11.39
N TYR A 123 -3.56 -0.56 -10.61
CA TYR A 123 -4.45 0.53 -10.99
C TYR A 123 -3.71 1.85 -10.92
N VAL A 124 -3.89 2.67 -11.95
CA VAL A 124 -3.46 4.06 -11.97
C VAL A 124 -4.67 4.92 -11.70
N PHE A 125 -4.71 5.54 -10.54
CA PHE A 125 -5.73 6.45 -10.08
C PHE A 125 -5.28 7.89 -10.28
N VAL A 126 -6.24 8.75 -10.59
CA VAL A 126 -6.06 10.19 -10.67
C VAL A 126 -7.29 10.90 -10.15
N THR A 127 -7.09 11.99 -9.41
CA THR A 127 -8.17 12.90 -9.06
C THR A 127 -8.26 14.03 -10.08
N ASP A 128 -9.48 14.38 -10.47
CA ASP A 128 -9.77 15.54 -11.32
C ASP A 128 -10.05 16.81 -10.49
N ASP A 129 -9.81 16.77 -9.16
CA ASP A 129 -9.95 17.94 -8.30
C ASP A 129 -8.97 19.06 -8.74
N PRO A 130 -9.46 20.27 -9.07
CA PRO A 130 -8.61 21.36 -9.53
C PRO A 130 -7.62 21.86 -8.47
N HIS A 131 -7.84 21.56 -7.18
CA HIS A 131 -6.93 21.90 -6.10
C HIS A 131 -5.79 20.89 -5.91
N ALA A 132 -5.85 19.74 -6.57
CA ALA A 132 -4.85 18.68 -6.46
C ALA A 132 -3.61 18.91 -7.34
N GLU A 133 -3.51 19.99 -8.12
CA GLU A 133 -2.43 20.16 -9.12
C GLU A 133 -1.02 20.01 -8.52
N ASP A 134 -0.81 20.60 -7.34
CA ASP A 134 0.44 20.53 -6.58
C ASP A 134 0.39 19.52 -5.42
N SER A 135 -0.72 18.79 -5.27
CA SER A 135 -0.91 17.83 -4.18
C SER A 135 -0.09 16.57 -4.46
N PRO A 136 0.69 16.05 -3.49
CA PRO A 136 1.40 14.79 -3.67
C PRO A 136 0.43 13.62 -3.89
N PHE A 137 -0.84 13.75 -3.49
CA PHE A 137 -1.84 12.70 -3.60
C PHE A 137 -2.60 12.71 -4.93
N ARG A 138 -2.20 13.53 -5.92
CA ARG A 138 -2.91 13.65 -7.19
C ARG A 138 -2.98 12.35 -7.97
N TRP A 139 -1.84 11.67 -8.08
CA TRP A 139 -1.71 10.38 -8.74
C TRP A 139 -1.40 9.30 -7.72
N LEU A 140 -2.08 8.16 -7.85
CA LEU A 140 -1.91 7.00 -6.99
C LEU A 140 -1.82 5.75 -7.85
N LEU A 141 -0.80 4.94 -7.62
CA LEU A 141 -0.68 3.59 -8.16
C LEU A 141 -0.94 2.61 -7.03
N ALA A 142 -1.83 1.65 -7.19
CA ALA A 142 -2.04 0.62 -6.18
C ALA A 142 -2.43 -0.74 -6.76
N ILE A 143 -1.97 -1.82 -6.12
CA ILE A 143 -2.49 -3.17 -6.38
C ILE A 143 -3.86 -3.30 -5.71
N ALA A 144 -4.76 -4.11 -6.30
CA ALA A 144 -5.95 -4.56 -5.57
C ALA A 144 -5.58 -5.14 -4.19
N PRO A 145 -6.35 -4.82 -3.13
CA PRO A 145 -6.14 -5.41 -1.83
C PRO A 145 -6.23 -6.93 -1.89
N LEU A 146 -5.21 -7.59 -1.35
CA LEU A 146 -5.12 -9.04 -1.30
C LEU A 146 -4.61 -9.48 0.09
N PRO A 147 -5.22 -10.49 0.73
CA PRO A 147 -6.48 -11.13 0.33
C PRO A 147 -7.65 -10.14 0.36
N SER A 148 -8.81 -10.50 -0.21
CA SER A 148 -10.00 -9.63 -0.16
C SER A 148 -10.42 -9.36 1.29
N ARG A 149 -11.04 -8.20 1.55
CA ARG A 149 -11.59 -7.83 2.87
C ARG A 149 -12.45 -8.95 3.48
N ALA A 150 -13.28 -9.61 2.66
CA ALA A 150 -14.17 -10.68 3.11
C ALA A 150 -13.42 -11.93 3.60
N ALA A 151 -12.21 -12.21 3.09
CA ALA A 151 -11.44 -13.39 3.46
C ALA A 151 -11.03 -13.41 4.94
N PHE A 152 -10.95 -12.23 5.58
CA PHE A 152 -10.61 -12.13 7.00
C PHE A 152 -11.65 -12.83 7.89
N ALA A 153 -12.94 -12.72 7.54
CA ALA A 153 -14.03 -13.39 8.27
C ALA A 153 -13.93 -14.93 8.24
N GLU A 154 -13.17 -15.48 7.29
CA GLU A 154 -12.93 -16.91 7.13
C GLU A 154 -11.60 -17.37 7.76
N GLY A 155 -10.94 -16.49 8.54
CA GLY A 155 -9.66 -16.75 9.19
C GLY A 155 -8.43 -16.45 8.33
N GLY A 156 -8.62 -15.77 7.19
CA GLY A 156 -7.55 -15.26 6.33
C GLY A 156 -6.68 -14.21 7.02
N LEU A 157 -5.67 -13.72 6.29
CA LEU A 157 -4.85 -12.58 6.71
C LEU A 157 -5.65 -11.28 6.60
N LEU A 158 -5.18 -10.23 7.30
CA LEU A 158 -5.65 -8.88 7.04
C LEU A 158 -5.42 -8.53 5.57
N SER A 159 -6.43 -7.91 4.96
CA SER A 159 -6.28 -7.35 3.62
C SER A 159 -5.21 -6.28 3.64
N HIS A 160 -4.39 -6.22 2.59
CA HIS A 160 -3.34 -5.23 2.46
C HIS A 160 -3.12 -4.92 0.99
N LEU A 161 -2.53 -3.76 0.73
CA LEU A 161 -2.21 -3.28 -0.60
C LEU A 161 -0.88 -2.55 -0.61
N HIS A 162 -0.24 -2.56 -1.77
CA HIS A 162 0.95 -1.79 -2.06
C HIS A 162 0.60 -0.60 -2.94
N PHE A 163 1.22 0.54 -2.67
CA PHE A 163 0.97 1.77 -3.41
C PHE A 163 2.19 2.66 -3.60
N GLN A 164 2.08 3.57 -4.57
CA GLN A 164 2.97 4.71 -4.79
C GLN A 164 2.13 5.93 -5.14
N TYR A 165 2.63 7.13 -4.84
CA TYR A 165 1.87 8.37 -5.09
C TYR A 165 2.83 9.53 -5.38
N ALA A 166 2.36 10.49 -6.18
CA ALA A 166 3.08 11.69 -6.56
C ALA A 166 2.12 12.75 -7.13
N ASN A 167 2.59 13.99 -7.22
CA ASN A 167 1.85 15.05 -7.90
C ASN A 167 1.87 14.91 -9.44
N ASP A 168 2.86 14.22 -10.00
CA ASP A 168 3.02 13.96 -11.44
C ASP A 168 3.17 12.46 -11.71
N LEU A 169 2.35 11.93 -12.63
CA LEU A 169 2.42 10.54 -13.08
C LEU A 169 3.83 10.18 -13.58
N HIS A 170 4.52 11.13 -14.24
CA HIS A 170 5.88 10.92 -14.71
C HIS A 170 6.91 10.74 -13.60
N THR A 171 6.59 11.02 -12.33
CA THR A 171 7.44 10.66 -11.19
C THR A 171 7.33 9.16 -10.86
N LEU A 172 6.20 8.53 -11.21
CA LEU A 172 5.89 7.15 -10.85
C LEU A 172 6.18 6.16 -11.99
N ILE A 173 6.01 6.58 -13.24
CA ILE A 173 6.14 5.69 -14.41
C ILE A 173 7.12 6.20 -15.47
N ASN A 174 7.74 5.25 -16.16
CA ASN A 174 8.43 5.44 -17.43
C ASN A 174 7.53 4.93 -18.56
N THR A 175 7.46 5.70 -19.65
CA THR A 175 6.80 5.27 -20.89
C THR A 175 7.86 5.13 -21.97
N ASP A 176 7.92 3.99 -22.64
CA ASP A 176 8.85 3.77 -23.76
C ASP A 176 8.29 4.27 -25.10
N ASP A 177 9.09 4.19 -26.17
CA ASP A 177 8.72 4.64 -27.51
C ASP A 177 7.50 3.90 -28.10
N SER A 178 7.16 2.73 -27.56
CA SER A 178 5.97 1.96 -27.96
C SER A 178 4.72 2.36 -27.18
N GLY A 179 4.85 3.22 -26.17
CA GLY A 179 3.79 3.58 -25.24
C GLY A 179 3.62 2.58 -24.10
N ALA A 180 4.54 1.64 -23.91
CA ALA A 180 4.48 0.70 -22.80
C ALA A 180 4.99 1.37 -21.52
N GLU A 181 4.24 1.18 -20.44
CA GLU A 181 4.50 1.83 -19.15
C GLU A 181 5.08 0.86 -18.13
N THR A 182 6.05 1.33 -17.36
CA THR A 182 6.72 0.58 -16.28
C THR A 182 6.97 1.47 -15.08
N LEU A 183 7.02 0.89 -13.88
CA LEU A 183 7.31 1.64 -12.67
C LEU A 183 8.74 2.22 -12.68
N ARG A 184 8.89 3.48 -12.27
CA ARG A 184 10.21 4.11 -12.07
C ARG A 184 10.95 3.54 -10.88
N ASN A 185 10.24 3.24 -9.80
CA ASN A 185 10.82 2.68 -8.60
C ASN A 185 10.09 1.41 -8.15
N PRO A 186 10.39 0.23 -8.73
CA PRO A 186 9.72 -1.02 -8.37
C PRO A 186 10.05 -1.50 -6.94
N ARG A 187 10.98 -0.85 -6.23
CA ARG A 187 11.40 -1.23 -4.87
C ARG A 187 10.75 -0.41 -3.76
N TRP A 188 10.04 0.66 -4.12
CA TRP A 188 9.24 1.42 -3.18
C TRP A 188 7.80 0.99 -3.34
N TYR A 189 7.22 0.43 -2.29
CA TYR A 189 5.85 -0.05 -2.30
C TYR A 189 5.30 0.23 -0.91
N ALA A 190 4.92 1.50 -0.68
CA ALA A 190 4.25 1.88 0.55
C ALA A 190 3.06 0.94 0.79
N THR A 191 2.82 0.54 2.04
CA THR A 191 1.88 -0.55 2.33
C THR A 191 0.85 -0.12 3.35
N MET A 192 -0.41 -0.33 3.01
CA MET A 192 -1.55 -0.19 3.92
C MET A 192 -2.11 -1.57 4.25
N CYS A 193 -2.55 -1.76 5.49
CA CYS A 193 -3.25 -2.94 5.97
C CYS A 193 -4.61 -2.56 6.53
N ALA A 194 -5.57 -3.47 6.48
CA ALA A 194 -6.91 -3.25 7.01
C ALA A 194 -6.88 -3.11 8.55
N ASP A 195 -7.50 -2.05 9.11
CA ASP A 195 -7.37 -1.65 10.52
C ASP A 195 -8.34 -2.36 11.50
N GLU A 196 -9.08 -3.39 11.05
CA GLU A 196 -9.96 -4.19 11.91
C GLU A 196 -9.23 -5.27 12.72
N GLY A 197 -7.91 -5.39 12.56
CA GLY A 197 -7.10 -6.47 13.10
C GLY A 197 -6.70 -6.32 14.58
N THR A 198 -6.41 -7.44 15.23
CA THR A 198 -5.77 -7.47 16.54
C THR A 198 -4.24 -7.42 16.43
N VAL A 199 -3.53 -7.35 17.56
CA VAL A 199 -2.06 -7.50 17.59
C VAL A 199 -1.61 -8.82 16.97
N GLU A 200 -2.33 -9.92 17.23
CA GLU A 200 -1.97 -11.22 16.67
C GLU A 200 -2.18 -11.27 15.16
N ASP A 201 -3.19 -10.60 14.62
CA ASP A 201 -3.42 -10.53 13.17
C ASP A 201 -2.29 -9.75 12.47
N ARG A 202 -1.79 -8.68 13.10
CA ARG A 202 -0.59 -7.95 12.63
C ARG A 202 0.64 -8.87 12.67
N CYS A 203 0.80 -9.67 13.71
CA CYS A 203 1.87 -10.68 13.78
C CYS A 203 1.75 -11.72 12.66
N ARG A 204 0.53 -12.17 12.31
CA ARG A 204 0.31 -13.10 11.19
C ARG A 204 0.75 -12.52 9.85
N ILE A 205 0.55 -11.21 9.62
CA ILE A 205 1.11 -10.55 8.42
C ILE A 205 2.64 -10.65 8.40
N ILE A 206 3.31 -10.36 9.52
CA ILE A 206 4.78 -10.46 9.62
C ILE A 206 5.26 -11.90 9.38
N ARG A 207 4.56 -12.90 9.92
CA ARG A 207 4.92 -14.31 9.69
C ARG A 207 4.71 -14.74 8.25
N ALA A 208 3.59 -14.36 7.63
CA ALA A 208 3.29 -14.65 6.24
C ALA A 208 4.34 -14.05 5.28
N LEU A 209 4.76 -12.81 5.55
CA LEU A 209 5.80 -12.10 4.78
C LEU A 209 7.12 -12.86 4.71
N HIS A 210 7.42 -13.68 5.73
CA HIS A 210 8.66 -14.45 5.84
C HIS A 210 8.44 -15.96 5.74
N HIS A 211 7.24 -16.40 5.32
CA HIS A 211 6.86 -17.79 5.16
C HIS A 211 7.05 -18.64 6.44
N LEU A 212 6.57 -18.14 7.58
CA LEU A 212 6.71 -18.78 8.89
C LEU A 212 5.43 -19.49 9.40
N ASP A 213 4.36 -19.45 8.62
CA ASP A 213 3.07 -20.08 8.93
C ASP A 213 3.00 -21.56 8.48
#